data_AF-A0A5F2GE29-F1
#
_entry.id   AF-A0A5F2GE29-F1
#
_cell.length_a   1.000
_cell.length_b   1.000
_cell.length_c   1.000
_cell.angle_alpha   90.00
_cell.angle_beta   90.00
_cell.angle_gamma   90.00
#
_symmetry.space_group_name_H-M   'P 1'
#
loop_
_entity.id
_entity.type
_entity.pdbx_description
1 polymer ?
#
loop_
_entity_poly.entity_id
_entity_poly.type
_entity_poly.pdbx_seq_one_letter_code
_entity_poly.pdbx_strand_id
1 'polypeptide(L)'
;MADDADGERAPKVTGRAISDIVLNQRYRNQLIGYFEWVSSYDEQRRYQTAVPYVHVPNEALNQWDDWASDGVLERYVEPVFSVEEQQALRDYRAVLNSFCDDTPQTLPPLEQLIGTEPWARLRLAAKKALEIFMHRGILDREVEQFPKH
;
A
#
# COMPACT_ATOMS: atom_id res chain seq x y z
N MET A 1 27.35 43.83 -36.01
CA MET A 1 27.44 42.38 -36.29
C MET A 1 27.01 41.66 -35.04
N ALA A 2 26.09 40.72 -35.19
CA ALA A 2 25.17 40.27 -34.16
C ALA A 2 25.86 39.42 -33.08
N ASP A 3 25.31 39.55 -31.88
CA ASP A 3 25.67 38.91 -30.63
C ASP A 3 24.94 37.56 -30.56
N ASP A 4 25.69 36.46 -30.68
CA ASP A 4 25.21 35.09 -30.50
C ASP A 4 25.13 34.79 -29.00
N ALA A 5 23.93 34.91 -28.44
CA ALA A 5 23.58 34.34 -27.14
C ALA A 5 22.54 33.25 -27.35
N ASP A 6 23.04 32.04 -27.63
CA ASP A 6 22.29 30.80 -27.66
C ASP A 6 21.85 30.46 -26.23
N GLY A 7 20.70 30.98 -25.83
CA GLY A 7 20.03 30.64 -24.59
C GLY A 7 19.32 29.32 -24.76
N GLU A 8 20.00 28.21 -24.43
CA GLU A 8 19.40 26.89 -24.26
C GLU A 8 18.20 26.99 -23.31
N ARG A 9 17.01 27.07 -23.90
CA ARG A 9 15.76 27.01 -23.18
C ARG A 9 15.57 25.57 -22.74
N ALA A 10 15.84 25.30 -21.46
CA ALA A 10 15.46 24.05 -20.82
C ALA A 10 14.01 23.70 -21.19
N PRO A 11 13.70 22.43 -21.55
CA PRO A 11 12.37 22.06 -21.97
C PRO A 11 11.38 22.36 -20.85
N LYS A 12 10.39 23.21 -21.13
CA LYS A 12 9.23 23.40 -20.23
C LYS A 12 8.53 22.06 -20.14
N VAL A 13 8.63 21.40 -18.99
CA VAL A 13 7.80 20.24 -18.66
C VAL A 13 6.36 20.74 -18.63
N THR A 14 5.62 20.57 -19.72
CA THR A 14 4.21 20.96 -19.88
C THR A 14 3.27 19.89 -19.32
N GLY A 15 3.63 19.29 -18.19
CA GLY A 15 2.76 18.39 -17.43
C GLY A 15 2.06 19.18 -16.34
N ARG A 16 0.73 19.19 -16.32
CA ARG A 16 -0.04 19.68 -15.16
C ARG A 16 0.41 18.88 -13.94
N ALA A 17 0.75 19.56 -12.83
CA ALA A 17 1.06 18.88 -11.58
C ALA A 17 -0.14 18.01 -11.15
N ILE A 18 0.14 16.77 -10.73
CA ILE A 18 -0.87 15.85 -10.21
C ILE A 18 -1.47 16.47 -8.95
N SER A 19 -2.80 16.43 -8.80
CA SER A 19 -3.45 16.91 -7.58
C SER A 19 -3.27 15.92 -6.43
N ASP A 20 -3.31 16.43 -5.20
CA ASP A 20 -3.21 15.59 -4.00
C ASP A 20 -4.31 14.53 -3.94
N ILE A 21 -5.50 14.83 -4.48
CA ILE A 21 -6.62 13.88 -4.59
C ILE A 21 -6.25 12.69 -5.48
N VAL A 22 -5.76 12.95 -6.69
CA VAL A 22 -5.32 11.88 -7.62
C VAL A 22 -4.14 11.10 -7.04
N LEU A 23 -3.21 11.78 -6.35
CA LEU A 23 -2.10 11.11 -5.69
C LEU A 23 -2.59 10.15 -4.59
N ASN A 24 -3.50 10.60 -3.73
CA ASN A 24 -4.09 9.76 -2.69
C ASN A 24 -4.93 8.61 -3.27
N GLN A 25 -5.63 8.81 -4.39
CA GLN A 25 -6.34 7.73 -5.09
C GLN A 25 -5.37 6.63 -5.54
N ARG A 26 -4.19 7.02 -6.03
CA ARG A 26 -3.14 6.06 -6.39
C ARG A 26 -2.66 5.28 -5.17
N TYR A 27 -2.39 5.94 -4.04
CA TYR A 27 -1.99 5.24 -2.81
C TYR A 27 -3.09 4.31 -2.29
N ARG A 28 -4.35 4.75 -2.30
CA ARG A 28 -5.49 3.90 -1.96
C ARG A 28 -5.54 2.64 -2.82
N ASN A 29 -5.31 2.78 -4.13
CA ASN A 29 -5.26 1.64 -5.05
C ASN A 29 -4.03 0.74 -4.81
N GLN A 30 -2.89 1.29 -4.38
CA GLN A 30 -1.73 0.47 -4.00
C GLN A 30 -2.01 -0.35 -2.74
N LEU A 31 -2.71 0.23 -1.76
CA LEU A 31 -3.13 -0.50 -0.56
C LEU A 31 -4.06 -1.67 -0.90
N ILE A 32 -4.94 -1.52 -1.90
CA ILE A 32 -5.75 -2.65 -2.39
C ILE A 32 -4.85 -3.79 -2.87
N GLY A 33 -3.88 -3.51 -3.75
CA GLY A 33 -2.94 -4.52 -4.24
C GLY A 33 -2.10 -5.16 -3.13
N TYR A 34 -1.67 -4.36 -2.15
CA TYR A 34 -0.98 -4.85 -0.95
C TYR A 34 -1.86 -5.84 -0.17
N PHE A 35 -3.13 -5.48 0.11
CA PHE A 35 -4.03 -6.36 0.84
C PHE A 35 -4.42 -7.62 0.06
N GLU A 36 -4.59 -7.53 -1.26
CA GLU A 36 -4.79 -8.70 -2.14
C GLU A 36 -3.64 -9.70 -1.98
N TRP A 37 -2.41 -9.23 -2.05
CA TRP A 37 -1.22 -10.06 -1.89
C TRP A 37 -1.08 -10.63 -0.48
N VAL A 38 -1.10 -9.78 0.55
CA VAL A 38 -0.92 -10.22 1.95
C VAL A 38 -2.05 -11.14 2.40
N SER A 39 -3.26 -11.03 1.87
CA SER A 39 -4.39 -11.89 2.26
C SER A 39 -4.35 -13.31 1.69
N SER A 40 -3.44 -13.61 0.75
CA SER A 40 -3.41 -14.85 -0.01
C SER A 40 -2.08 -15.62 0.12
N TYR A 41 -2.13 -16.84 0.67
CA TYR A 41 -0.95 -17.71 0.71
C TYR A 41 -0.43 -18.06 -0.68
N ASP A 42 -1.32 -18.21 -1.65
CA ASP A 42 -0.93 -18.56 -3.02
C ASP A 42 -0.19 -17.39 -3.68
N GLU A 43 -0.64 -16.14 -3.48
CA GLU A 43 0.07 -14.97 -3.98
C GLU A 43 1.41 -14.76 -3.28
N GLN A 44 1.49 -14.97 -1.97
CA GLN A 44 2.75 -14.94 -1.23
C GLN A 44 3.76 -15.96 -1.77
N ARG A 45 3.32 -17.19 -2.04
CA ARG A 45 4.16 -18.25 -2.62
C ARG A 45 4.58 -17.95 -4.06
N ARG A 46 3.66 -17.43 -4.88
CA ARG A 46 3.96 -16.97 -6.24
C ARG A 46 5.02 -15.88 -6.23
N TYR A 47 4.87 -14.90 -5.34
CA TYR A 47 5.85 -13.82 -5.18
C TYR A 47 7.22 -14.37 -4.73
N GLN A 48 7.26 -15.24 -3.71
CA GLN A 48 8.50 -15.88 -3.26
C GLN A 48 9.20 -16.65 -4.40
N THR A 49 8.43 -17.30 -5.27
CA THR A 49 8.95 -18.04 -6.42
C THR A 49 9.51 -17.10 -7.50
N ALA A 50 8.83 -15.97 -7.75
CA ALA A 50 9.24 -14.98 -8.74
C ALA A 50 10.50 -14.20 -8.31
N VAL A 51 10.65 -13.94 -7.01
CA VAL A 51 11.81 -13.21 -6.44
C VAL A 51 12.43 -14.01 -5.28
N PRO A 52 13.16 -15.10 -5.55
CA PRO A 52 13.60 -16.05 -4.52
C PRO A 52 14.62 -15.48 -3.52
N TYR A 53 15.21 -14.33 -3.82
CA TYR A 53 16.14 -13.62 -2.94
C TYR A 53 15.45 -12.67 -1.95
N VAL A 54 14.14 -12.44 -2.10
CA VAL A 54 13.35 -11.61 -1.17
C VAL A 54 12.81 -12.48 -0.05
N HIS A 55 12.93 -12.01 1.19
CA HIS A 55 12.30 -12.64 2.34
C HIS A 55 10.86 -12.15 2.47
N VAL A 56 9.89 -12.90 1.92
CA VAL A 56 8.48 -12.47 1.83
C VAL A 56 7.88 -11.98 3.15
N PRO A 57 8.13 -12.62 4.30
CA PRO A 57 7.61 -12.10 5.57
C PRO A 57 8.11 -10.70 5.91
N ASN A 58 9.39 -10.40 5.64
CA ASN A 58 9.94 -9.07 5.87
C ASN A 58 9.38 -8.07 4.85
N GLU A 59 9.24 -8.50 3.60
CA GLU A 59 8.66 -7.66 2.53
C GLU A 59 7.24 -7.22 2.88
N ALA A 60 6.43 -8.10 3.47
CA ALA A 60 5.06 -7.76 3.88
C ALA A 60 5.01 -6.66 4.95
N LEU A 61 5.99 -6.63 5.87
CA LEU A 61 6.14 -5.57 6.86
C LEU A 61 6.70 -4.29 6.23
N ASN A 62 7.75 -4.40 5.42
CA ASN A 62 8.43 -3.25 4.83
C ASN A 62 7.53 -2.48 3.86
N GLN A 63 6.81 -3.19 2.97
CA GLN A 63 5.90 -2.54 2.03
C GLN A 63 4.74 -1.84 2.73
N TRP A 64 4.34 -2.28 3.93
CA TRP A 64 3.34 -1.54 4.70
C TRP A 64 3.85 -0.16 5.08
N ASP A 65 5.08 -0.05 5.58
CA ASP A 65 5.64 1.23 6.01
C ASP A 65 5.86 2.21 4.85
N ASP A 66 6.05 1.72 3.63
CA ASP A 66 6.14 2.54 2.41
C ASP A 66 4.85 3.32 2.13
N TRP A 67 3.69 2.72 2.45
CA TRP A 67 2.37 3.29 2.11
C TRP A 67 1.55 3.72 3.33
N ALA A 68 1.85 3.22 4.52
CA ALA A 68 0.96 3.35 5.68
C ALA A 68 1.72 3.41 7.01
N SER A 69 2.88 4.06 7.01
CA SER A 69 3.49 4.54 8.25
C SER A 69 2.55 5.49 9.01
N ASP A 70 2.73 5.61 10.33
CA ASP A 70 1.79 6.34 11.20
C ASP A 70 1.53 7.79 10.72
N GLY A 71 2.59 8.50 10.32
CA GLY A 71 2.46 9.87 9.79
C GLY A 71 1.84 9.96 8.39
N VAL A 72 1.82 8.86 7.63
CA VAL A 72 1.11 8.77 6.35
C VAL A 72 -0.37 8.47 6.57
N LEU A 73 -0.70 7.57 7.50
CA LEU A 73 -2.08 7.23 7.84
C LEU A 73 -2.89 8.43 8.29
N GLU A 74 -2.29 9.37 9.04
CA GLU A 74 -2.94 10.62 9.47
C GLU A 74 -3.42 11.51 8.30
N ARG A 75 -2.86 11.31 7.10
CA ARG A 75 -3.21 12.07 5.89
C ARG A 75 -4.29 11.40 5.06
N TYR A 76 -4.65 10.16 5.39
CA TYR A 76 -5.67 9.39 4.69
C TYR A 76 -7.03 9.76 5.23
N VAL A 77 -7.65 10.75 4.57
CA VAL A 77 -8.93 11.33 4.96
C VAL A 77 -9.91 11.37 3.79
N GLU A 78 -11.15 11.72 4.08
CA GLU A 78 -12.17 11.99 3.07
C GLU A 78 -11.74 13.13 2.13
N PRO A 79 -12.15 13.10 0.85
CA PRO A 79 -13.10 12.15 0.24
C PRO A 79 -12.45 10.88 -0.32
N VAL A 80 -11.12 10.80 -0.35
CA VAL A 80 -10.42 9.67 -0.99
C VAL A 80 -10.53 8.41 -0.13
N PHE A 81 -10.28 8.53 1.17
CA PHE A 81 -10.44 7.43 2.13
C PHE A 81 -11.69 7.67 2.97
N SER A 82 -12.69 6.80 2.83
CA SER A 82 -13.87 6.79 3.68
C SER A 82 -13.53 6.51 5.15
N VAL A 83 -14.42 6.87 6.07
CA VAL A 83 -14.27 6.59 7.49
C VAL A 83 -14.07 5.09 7.76
N GLU A 84 -14.77 4.23 7.02
CA GLU A 84 -14.64 2.77 7.11
C GLU A 84 -13.26 2.29 6.69
N GLU A 85 -12.71 2.81 5.58
CA GLU A 85 -11.36 2.47 5.11
C GLU A 85 -10.28 2.97 6.06
N GLN A 86 -10.45 4.17 6.61
CA GLN A 86 -9.57 4.71 7.64
C GLN A 86 -9.55 3.81 8.88
N GLN A 87 -10.73 3.30 9.30
CA GLN A 87 -10.81 2.38 10.42
C GLN A 87 -10.15 1.03 10.08
N ALA A 88 -10.39 0.51 8.87
CA ALA A 88 -9.76 -0.73 8.41
C ALA A 88 -8.23 -0.67 8.44
N LEU A 89 -7.66 0.48 8.06
CA LEU A 89 -6.21 0.72 8.12
C LEU A 89 -5.68 0.70 9.56
N ARG A 90 -6.40 1.35 10.50
CA ARG A 90 -6.05 1.34 11.93
C ARG A 90 -6.14 -0.06 12.52
N ASP A 91 -7.19 -0.80 12.19
CA ASP A 91 -7.39 -2.17 12.65
C ASP A 91 -6.29 -3.10 12.12
N TYR A 92 -5.92 -2.95 10.85
CA TYR A 92 -4.79 -3.70 10.28
C TYR A 92 -3.46 -3.35 10.94
N ARG A 93 -3.16 -2.05 11.14
CA ARG A 93 -1.96 -1.58 11.85
C ARG A 93 -1.86 -2.19 13.25
N ALA A 94 -2.96 -2.25 13.99
CA ALA A 94 -2.98 -2.85 15.32
C ALA A 94 -2.62 -4.35 15.28
N VAL A 95 -3.15 -5.09 14.30
CA VAL A 95 -2.80 -6.51 14.10
C VAL A 95 -1.33 -6.67 13.67
N LEU A 96 -0.83 -5.80 12.80
CA LEU A 96 0.57 -5.79 12.38
C LEU A 96 1.51 -5.56 13.57
N ASN A 97 1.22 -4.60 14.42
CA ASN A 97 2.01 -4.33 15.62
C ASN A 97 2.02 -5.55 16.56
N SER A 98 0.85 -6.15 16.81
CA SER A 98 0.76 -7.38 17.60
C SER A 98 1.52 -8.55 16.95
N PHE A 99 1.53 -8.65 15.61
CA PHE A 99 2.36 -9.64 14.92
C PHE A 99 3.86 -9.42 15.19
N CYS A 100 4.32 -8.17 15.14
CA CYS A 100 5.71 -7.84 15.47
C CYS A 100 6.07 -8.17 16.93
N ASP A 101 5.13 -7.98 17.88
CA ASP A 101 5.33 -8.33 19.28
C ASP A 101 5.39 -9.86 19.51
N ASP A 102 4.59 -10.62 18.75
CA ASP A 102 4.45 -12.08 18.90
C ASP A 102 5.50 -12.89 18.11
N THR A 103 6.34 -12.22 17.32
CA THR A 103 7.31 -12.90 16.44
C THR A 103 8.76 -12.53 16.77
N PRO A 104 9.72 -13.43 16.48
CA PRO A 104 11.12 -13.11 16.67
C PRO A 104 11.55 -11.97 15.76
N GLN A 105 12.52 -11.17 16.24
CA GLN A 105 13.10 -10.05 15.47
C GLN A 105 13.57 -10.47 14.07
N THR A 106 14.10 -11.68 13.94
CA THR A 106 14.37 -12.31 12.63
C THR A 106 13.23 -13.26 12.31
N LEU A 107 12.38 -12.87 11.37
CA LEU A 107 11.27 -13.71 10.94
C LEU A 107 11.77 -15.01 10.28
N PRO A 108 11.11 -16.15 10.55
CA PRO A 108 11.42 -17.39 9.86
C PRO A 108 10.93 -17.36 8.40
N PRO A 109 11.42 -18.28 7.54
CA PRO A 109 10.98 -18.39 6.15
C PRO A 109 9.45 -18.55 6.02
N LEU A 110 8.90 -18.10 4.89
CA LEU A 110 7.45 -18.09 4.64
C LEU A 110 6.76 -19.42 4.97
N GLU A 111 7.29 -20.55 4.49
CA GLU A 111 6.65 -21.86 4.71
C GLU A 111 6.63 -22.30 6.19
N GLN A 112 7.48 -21.74 7.05
CA GLN A 112 7.42 -21.98 8.49
C GLN A 112 6.38 -21.08 9.19
N LEU A 113 6.07 -19.92 8.61
CA LEU A 113 5.02 -19.02 9.11
C LEU A 113 3.62 -19.43 8.64
N ILE A 114 3.51 -20.01 7.45
CA ILE A 114 2.22 -20.50 6.96
C ILE A 114 1.68 -21.57 7.92
N GLY A 115 0.43 -21.37 8.37
CA GLY A 115 -0.23 -22.24 9.35
C GLY A 115 0.00 -21.83 10.82
N THR A 116 0.88 -20.87 11.09
CA THR A 116 1.00 -20.27 12.43
C THR A 116 -0.14 -19.29 12.68
N GLU A 117 -0.55 -19.15 13.95
CA GLU A 117 -1.61 -18.20 14.33
C GLU A 117 -1.25 -16.74 14.02
N PRO A 118 -0.03 -16.23 14.35
CA PRO A 118 0.29 -14.82 14.08
C PRO A 118 0.21 -14.47 12.59
N TRP A 119 0.73 -15.33 11.71
CA TRP A 119 0.68 -15.10 10.27
C TRP A 119 -0.74 -15.22 9.70
N ALA A 120 -1.53 -16.19 10.19
CA ALA A 120 -2.93 -16.34 9.80
C ALA A 120 -3.77 -15.13 10.22
N ARG A 121 -3.54 -14.59 11.43
CA ARG A 121 -4.22 -13.40 11.94
C ARG A 121 -3.93 -12.17 11.09
N LEU A 122 -2.66 -11.93 10.76
CA LEU A 122 -2.26 -10.84 9.87
C LEU A 122 -2.93 -10.95 8.49
N ARG A 123 -2.88 -12.14 7.88
CA ARG A 123 -3.52 -12.43 6.59
C ARG A 123 -5.03 -12.17 6.62
N LEU A 124 -5.70 -12.60 7.68
CA LEU A 124 -7.16 -12.40 7.84
C LEU A 124 -7.50 -10.93 8.05
N ALA A 125 -6.66 -10.16 8.75
CA ALA A 125 -6.83 -8.71 8.86
C ALA A 125 -6.68 -8.01 7.50
N ALA A 126 -5.68 -8.38 6.70
CA ALA A 126 -5.53 -7.88 5.33
C ALA A 126 -6.77 -8.19 4.48
N LYS A 127 -7.31 -9.41 4.59
CA LYS A 127 -8.54 -9.79 3.88
C LYS A 127 -9.72 -8.90 4.24
N LYS A 128 -9.93 -8.63 5.52
CA LYS A 128 -11.02 -7.75 5.99
C LYS A 128 -10.85 -6.32 5.48
N ALA A 129 -9.62 -5.79 5.51
CA ALA A 129 -9.34 -4.47 4.99
C ALA A 129 -9.61 -4.41 3.47
N LEU A 130 -9.19 -5.43 2.72
CA LEU A 130 -9.48 -5.54 1.30
C LEU A 130 -10.98 -5.52 1.02
N GLU A 131 -11.77 -6.31 1.74
CA GLU A 131 -13.23 -6.36 1.59
C GLU A 131 -13.86 -4.96 1.73
N ILE A 132 -13.41 -4.16 2.72
CA ILE A 132 -13.87 -2.80 2.94
C ILE A 132 -13.49 -1.87 1.78
N PHE A 133 -12.24 -1.89 1.33
CA PHE A 133 -11.79 -1.05 0.21
C PHE A 133 -12.51 -1.41 -1.10
N MET A 134 -12.83 -2.68 -1.30
CA MET A 134 -13.50 -3.16 -2.49
C MET A 134 -14.98 -2.77 -2.57
N HIS A 135 -15.60 -2.25 -1.50
CA HIS A 135 -16.92 -1.65 -1.57
C HIS A 135 -16.98 -0.48 -2.57
N ARG A 136 -15.91 0.32 -2.64
CA ARG A 136 -15.74 1.41 -3.61
C ARG A 136 -14.88 1.02 -4.82
N GLY A 137 -14.17 -0.10 -4.75
CA GLY A 137 -13.31 -0.62 -5.81
C GLY A 137 -12.09 0.25 -6.09
N ILE A 138 -11.45 0.03 -7.25
CA ILE A 138 -10.31 0.84 -7.73
C ILE A 138 -10.81 2.19 -8.21
N LEU A 139 -10.12 3.26 -7.81
CA LEU A 139 -10.40 4.63 -8.30
C LEU A 139 -9.55 4.96 -9.53
N ASP A 140 -10.00 5.91 -10.33
CA ASP A 140 -9.26 6.40 -11.50
C ASP A 140 -7.88 6.95 -11.06
N ARG A 141 -6.85 6.72 -11.86
CA ARG A 141 -5.46 7.13 -11.53
C ARG A 141 -5.08 8.49 -12.10
N GLU A 142 -5.92 9.08 -12.94
CA GLU A 142 -5.68 10.32 -13.69
C GLU A 142 -6.75 11.39 -13.44
N VAL A 143 -7.94 10.98 -13.01
CA VAL A 143 -9.09 11.87 -12.78
C VAL A 143 -9.51 11.84 -11.31
N GLU A 144 -9.76 13.02 -10.74
CA GLU A 144 -10.31 13.13 -9.38
C GLU A 144 -11.68 12.46 -9.30
N GLN A 145 -11.84 11.58 -8.32
CA GLN A 145 -13.08 10.89 -8.03
C GLN A 145 -13.51 11.17 -6.59
N PHE A 146 -14.80 11.42 -6.44
CA PHE A 146 -15.45 11.68 -5.16
C PHE A 146 -16.60 10.67 -4.96
N PRO A 147 -16.28 9.39 -4.70
CA PRO A 147 -17.31 8.38 -4.46
C PRO A 147 -18.18 8.78 -3.27
N LYS A 148 -19.49 8.57 -3.41
CA LYS A 148 -20.45 8.81 -2.34
C LYS A 148 -20.52 7.57 -1.44
N HIS A 149 -20.65 7.80 -0.14
CA HIS A 149 -20.82 6.79 0.91
C HIS A 149 -22.15 6.05 0.77
#